data_AF-A0A844SM76-F1
#
_entry.id   AF-A0A844SM76-F1
#
_cell.length_a   1.000
_cell.length_b   1.000
_cell.length_c   1.000
_cell.angle_alpha   90.00
_cell.angle_beta   90.00
_cell.angle_gamma   90.00
#
_symmetry.space_group_name_H-M   'P 1'
#
loop_
_entity.id
_entity.type
_entity.pdbx_description
1 polymer ?
#
loop_
_entity_poly.entity_id
_entity_poly.type
_entity_poly.pdbx_seq_one_letter_code
_entity_poly.pdbx_strand_id
1 'polypeptide(L)'
;MMFDAQCDLAALVYDADNDPDAILRDFAADLRAHGARVVGMVQSGQCADSSLSAVLVHSGETLLLAQPSSPDTTSAGATGCKLDLSRLQAAGVRVADALAEGADLVVINRFGKRERDGKGLGFLIERALGADIPVVIAVSRASFADWIKFAGGMSVKLACDRHALDAWWHSVSLRTAARIAPDHTTVCEVFK
;
A
#
# COMPACT_ATOMS: atom_id res chain seq x y z
N MET A 1 -21.97 13.65 7.21
CA MET A 1 -21.63 12.21 7.24
C MET A 1 -20.13 12.10 7.42
N MET A 2 -19.67 11.80 8.63
CA MET A 2 -18.25 11.74 9.00
C MET A 2 -18.05 10.54 9.93
N PHE A 3 -18.03 9.33 9.37
CA PHE A 3 -17.60 8.13 10.09
C PHE A 3 -17.01 7.17 9.08
N ASP A 4 -15.72 7.37 8.79
CA ASP A 4 -14.88 6.33 8.19
C ASP A 4 -13.39 6.58 8.41
N ALA A 5 -12.95 7.70 9.02
CA ALA A 5 -11.52 8.00 9.23
C ALA A 5 -10.81 7.18 10.33
N GLN A 6 -11.44 6.08 10.79
CA GLN A 6 -11.00 5.29 11.95
C GLN A 6 -10.46 3.89 11.59
N CYS A 7 -10.45 3.49 10.31
CA CYS A 7 -9.84 2.22 9.92
C CYS A 7 -8.34 2.38 9.63
N ASP A 8 -7.57 1.39 10.06
CA ASP A 8 -6.14 1.27 9.77
C ASP A 8 -5.88 0.79 8.35
N LEU A 9 -6.93 0.47 7.58
CA LEU A 9 -6.87 0.12 6.17
C LEU A 9 -7.49 1.24 5.31
N ALA A 10 -6.69 1.85 4.43
CA ALA A 10 -7.13 2.89 3.51
C ALA A 10 -6.95 2.49 2.04
N ALA A 11 -7.93 2.87 1.22
CA ALA A 11 -7.88 2.76 -0.23
C ALA A 11 -7.78 4.15 -0.86
N LEU A 12 -6.64 4.43 -1.49
CA LEU A 12 -6.44 5.59 -2.34
C LEU A 12 -7.14 5.35 -3.68
N VAL A 13 -8.32 5.94 -3.85
CA VAL A 13 -9.17 5.68 -5.02
C VAL A 13 -8.85 6.63 -6.16
N TYR A 14 -8.33 6.08 -7.25
CA TYR A 14 -7.87 6.84 -8.40
C TYR A 14 -8.72 6.59 -9.65
N ASP A 15 -8.80 7.62 -10.49
CA ASP A 15 -9.35 7.60 -11.84
C ASP A 15 -8.22 7.53 -12.89
N ALA A 16 -8.55 7.37 -14.18
CA ALA A 16 -7.56 7.07 -15.23
C ALA A 16 -6.53 8.19 -15.47
N ASP A 17 -6.86 9.42 -15.09
CA ASP A 17 -6.04 10.63 -15.19
C ASP A 17 -5.16 10.86 -13.96
N ASN A 18 -5.28 10.03 -12.92
CA ASN A 18 -4.49 10.18 -11.70
C ASN A 18 -3.26 9.27 -11.70
N ASP A 19 -2.21 9.73 -11.03
CA ASP A 19 -0.99 8.97 -10.74
C ASP A 19 -0.92 8.66 -9.24
N PRO A 20 -1.61 7.60 -8.76
CA PRO A 20 -1.58 7.22 -7.35
C PRO A 20 -0.17 6.78 -6.90
N ASP A 21 0.64 6.26 -7.82
CA ASP A 21 1.97 5.73 -7.51
C ASP A 21 2.94 6.88 -7.18
N ALA A 22 2.88 7.99 -7.92
CA ALA A 22 3.60 9.20 -7.59
C ALA A 22 3.21 9.75 -6.20
N ILE A 23 1.91 9.86 -5.92
CA ILE A 23 1.41 10.37 -4.64
C ILE A 23 1.87 9.48 -3.48
N LEU A 24 1.73 8.15 -3.60
CA LEU A 24 2.15 7.21 -2.56
C LEU A 24 3.67 7.21 -2.36
N ARG A 25 4.45 7.36 -3.44
CA ARG A 25 5.91 7.44 -3.36
C ARG A 25 6.36 8.69 -2.63
N ASP A 26 5.81 9.85 -3.00
CA ASP A 26 6.18 11.13 -2.39
C ASP A 26 5.75 11.16 -0.92
N PHE A 27 4.57 10.65 -0.61
CA PHE A 27 4.10 10.48 0.76
C PHE A 27 5.01 9.56 1.59
N ALA A 28 5.37 8.39 1.06
CA ALA A 28 6.28 7.47 1.75
C ALA A 28 7.68 8.07 1.95
N ALA A 29 8.18 8.82 0.98
CA ALA A 29 9.45 9.53 1.08
C ALA A 29 9.42 10.60 2.18
N ASP A 30 8.36 11.39 2.23
CA ASP A 30 8.19 12.42 3.26
C ASP A 30 8.09 11.80 4.65
N LEU A 31 7.30 10.75 4.84
CA LEU A 31 7.21 10.07 6.13
C LEU A 31 8.56 9.50 6.61
N ARG A 32 9.33 8.91 5.69
CA ARG A 32 10.68 8.41 5.99
C ARG A 32 11.63 9.55 6.38
N ALA A 33 11.53 10.71 5.73
CA ALA A 33 12.30 11.89 6.09
C ALA A 33 11.97 12.40 7.49
N HIS A 34 10.75 12.14 7.99
CA HIS A 34 10.31 12.45 9.35
C HIS A 34 10.51 11.30 10.35
N GLY A 35 11.27 10.25 9.97
CA GLY A 35 11.67 9.16 10.86
C GLY A 35 10.69 7.98 10.96
N ALA A 36 9.59 7.99 10.22
CA ALA A 36 8.68 6.85 10.18
C ALA A 36 9.24 5.70 9.31
N ARG A 37 9.12 4.48 9.80
CA ARG A 37 9.49 3.27 9.06
C ARG A 37 8.36 2.84 8.14
N VAL A 38 8.40 3.33 6.90
CA VAL A 38 7.46 2.93 5.84
C VAL A 38 7.99 1.72 5.09
N VAL A 39 7.19 0.64 5.04
CA VAL A 39 7.49 -0.61 4.33
C VAL A 39 6.47 -0.82 3.21
N GLY A 40 6.85 -1.50 2.13
CA GLY A 40 5.96 -1.65 0.98
C GLY A 40 6.61 -1.53 -0.37
N MET A 41 5.77 -1.41 -1.39
CA MET A 41 6.17 -1.14 -2.77
C MET A 41 5.12 -0.33 -3.53
N VAL A 42 5.58 0.48 -4.48
CA VAL A 42 4.75 1.28 -5.40
C VAL A 42 5.15 0.99 -6.85
N GLN A 43 4.23 1.11 -7.81
CA GLN A 43 4.59 0.93 -9.21
C GLN A 43 5.45 2.08 -9.73
N SER A 44 6.31 1.80 -10.70
CA SER A 44 7.09 2.80 -11.43
C SER A 44 7.17 2.41 -12.89
N GLY A 45 6.80 3.33 -13.77
CA GLY A 45 6.72 3.12 -15.22
C GLY A 45 5.35 2.61 -15.70
N GLN A 46 5.10 2.74 -17.00
CA GLN A 46 3.85 2.32 -17.62
C GLN A 46 4.01 0.99 -18.39
N CYS A 47 2.91 0.22 -18.44
CA CYS A 47 2.80 -1.01 -19.21
C CYS A 47 3.09 -0.78 -20.72
N ALA A 48 2.87 0.43 -21.23
CA ALA A 48 3.09 0.77 -22.64
C ALA A 48 4.56 0.60 -23.09
N ASP A 49 5.53 0.81 -22.19
CA ASP A 49 6.95 0.85 -22.53
C ASP A 49 7.69 -0.46 -22.23
N SER A 50 6.98 -1.56 -21.90
CA SER A 50 7.60 -2.82 -21.42
C SER A 50 8.51 -2.64 -20.20
N SER A 51 8.37 -1.53 -19.47
CA SER A 51 9.24 -1.12 -18.38
C SER A 51 8.56 -1.18 -17.01
N LEU A 52 7.45 -1.93 -16.89
CA LEU A 52 6.71 -2.05 -15.64
C LEU A 52 7.65 -2.50 -14.52
N SER A 53 7.86 -1.62 -13.56
CA SER A 53 8.72 -1.84 -12.41
C SER A 53 7.98 -1.52 -11.12
N ALA A 54 8.52 -1.92 -9.99
CA ALA A 54 8.08 -1.48 -8.68
C ALA A 54 9.27 -0.97 -7.87
N VAL A 55 9.05 0.06 -7.08
CA VAL A 55 10.03 0.59 -6.14
C VAL A 55 9.67 0.10 -4.76
N LEU A 56 10.61 -0.55 -4.08
CA LEU A 56 10.49 -0.89 -2.66
C LEU A 56 10.65 0.40 -1.85
N VAL A 57 9.61 0.84 -1.14
CA VAL A 57 9.62 2.16 -0.48
C VAL A 57 10.60 2.26 0.68
N HIS A 58 10.92 1.11 1.30
CA HIS A 58 11.82 1.02 2.45
C HIS A 58 13.30 1.10 2.05
N SER A 59 13.68 0.55 0.90
CA SER A 59 15.07 0.52 0.41
C SER A 59 15.35 1.49 -0.75
N GLY A 60 14.30 1.94 -1.47
CA GLY A 60 14.43 2.68 -2.72
C GLY A 60 14.83 1.81 -3.92
N GLU A 61 14.97 0.50 -3.75
CA GLU A 61 15.34 -0.44 -4.82
C GLU A 61 14.23 -0.51 -5.88
N THR A 62 14.60 -0.38 -7.15
CA THR A 62 13.68 -0.58 -8.29
C THR A 62 13.80 -1.99 -8.83
N LEU A 63 12.67 -2.70 -8.89
CA LEU A 63 12.54 -4.07 -9.36
C LEU A 63 11.75 -4.11 -10.66
N LEU A 64 12.34 -4.70 -11.71
CA LEU A 64 11.60 -4.96 -12.94
C LEU A 64 10.52 -6.02 -12.68
N LEU A 65 9.29 -5.70 -13.03
CA LEU A 65 8.13 -6.59 -12.93
C LEU A 65 7.63 -7.07 -14.31
N ALA A 66 8.13 -6.51 -15.41
CA ALA A 66 7.79 -6.95 -16.76
C ALA A 66 8.49 -8.28 -17.11
N GLN A 67 7.81 -9.13 -17.88
CA GLN A 67 8.45 -10.26 -18.55
C GLN A 67 9.42 -9.75 -19.62
N PRO A 68 10.60 -10.37 -19.81
CA PRO A 68 11.50 -10.02 -20.89
C PRO A 68 10.81 -10.21 -22.25
N SER A 69 10.85 -9.19 -23.09
CA SER A 69 10.37 -9.25 -24.46
C SER A 69 11.26 -10.22 -25.25
N SER A 70 10.75 -11.39 -25.63
CA SER A 70 11.47 -12.25 -26.57
C SER A 70 11.52 -11.56 -27.95
N PRO A 71 12.67 -11.59 -28.65
CA PRO A 71 12.84 -10.92 -29.95
C PRO A 71 11.95 -11.48 -31.08
N ASP A 72 11.27 -12.61 -30.87
CA ASP A 72 10.47 -13.29 -31.90
C ASP A 72 9.00 -12.83 -32.01
N THR A 73 8.50 -11.98 -31.11
CA THR A 73 7.13 -11.45 -31.20
C THR A 73 7.06 -10.14 -31.98
N THR A 74 7.38 -10.21 -33.28
CA THR A 74 6.87 -9.25 -34.27
C THR A 74 5.48 -9.73 -34.73
N SER A 75 4.47 -9.62 -33.86
CA SER A 75 3.08 -9.70 -34.28
C SER A 75 2.43 -8.35 -34.03
N ALA A 76 2.15 -7.65 -35.14
CA ALA A 76 1.43 -6.40 -35.16
C ALA A 76 0.06 -6.57 -34.47
N GLY A 77 -0.08 -6.06 -33.24
CA GLY A 77 -1.39 -5.93 -32.60
C GLY A 77 -1.49 -6.18 -31.10
N ALA A 78 -0.45 -6.69 -30.40
CA ALA A 78 -0.54 -6.95 -28.96
C ALA A 78 0.75 -6.65 -28.19
N THR A 79 1.18 -5.39 -28.18
CA THR A 79 2.27 -4.88 -27.32
C THR A 79 1.77 -4.70 -25.89
N GLY A 80 1.40 -5.81 -25.23
CA GLY A 80 1.01 -5.79 -23.82
C GLY A 80 2.19 -6.23 -22.95
N CYS A 81 2.79 -5.31 -22.19
CA CYS A 81 3.75 -5.66 -21.16
C CYS A 81 3.11 -6.64 -20.17
N LYS A 82 3.52 -7.90 -20.22
CA LYS A 82 2.98 -8.93 -19.34
C LYS A 82 3.72 -8.90 -18.01
N LEU A 83 2.96 -8.81 -16.92
CA LEU A 83 3.49 -8.89 -15.56
C LEU A 83 4.13 -10.26 -15.32
N ASP A 84 5.38 -10.27 -14.87
CA ASP A 84 6.09 -11.45 -14.39
C ASP A 84 5.67 -11.75 -12.95
N LEU A 85 4.87 -12.80 -12.80
CA LEU A 85 4.27 -13.18 -11.52
C LEU A 85 5.31 -13.64 -10.50
N SER A 86 6.40 -14.27 -10.97
CA SER A 86 7.49 -14.72 -10.12
C SER A 86 8.25 -13.54 -9.56
N ARG A 87 8.49 -12.50 -10.38
CA ARG A 87 9.13 -11.26 -9.92
C ARG A 87 8.26 -10.50 -8.93
N LEU A 88 6.95 -10.42 -9.18
CA LEU A 88 6.01 -9.82 -8.23
C LEU A 88 5.99 -10.56 -6.89
N GLN A 89 5.97 -11.89 -6.92
CA GLN A 89 5.99 -12.70 -5.70
C GLN A 89 7.31 -12.53 -4.94
N ALA A 90 8.46 -12.53 -5.64
CA ALA A 90 9.76 -12.28 -5.02
C ALA A 90 9.83 -10.89 -4.38
N ALA A 91 9.28 -9.86 -5.03
CA ALA A 91 9.15 -8.53 -4.44
C ALA A 91 8.25 -8.56 -3.19
N GLY A 92 7.14 -9.31 -3.23
CA GLY A 92 6.25 -9.50 -2.10
C GLY A 92 6.93 -10.15 -0.89
N VAL A 93 7.78 -11.15 -1.10
CA VAL A 93 8.58 -11.78 -0.03
C VAL A 93 9.51 -10.75 0.61
N ARG A 94 10.21 -9.94 -0.17
CA ARG A 94 11.10 -8.88 0.36
C ARG A 94 10.35 -7.87 1.22
N VAL A 95 9.15 -7.46 0.79
CA VAL A 95 8.29 -6.58 1.61
C VAL A 95 7.86 -7.28 2.89
N ALA A 96 7.55 -8.57 2.84
CA ALA A 96 7.17 -9.35 4.01
C ALA A 96 8.32 -9.48 5.03
N ASP A 97 9.54 -9.67 4.55
CA ASP A 97 10.73 -9.74 5.40
C ASP A 97 10.99 -8.39 6.08
N ALA A 98 10.91 -7.29 5.32
CA ALA A 98 11.03 -5.93 5.87
C ALA A 98 9.91 -5.60 6.87
N LEU A 99 8.71 -6.13 6.67
CA LEU A 99 7.57 -5.99 7.58
C LEU A 99 7.77 -6.78 8.88
N ALA A 100 8.43 -7.95 8.82
CA ALA A 100 8.72 -8.77 10.00
C ALA A 100 9.72 -8.08 10.96
N GLU A 101 10.55 -7.17 10.44
CA GLU A 101 11.41 -6.29 11.24
C GLU A 101 10.65 -5.10 11.87
N GLY A 102 9.35 -4.94 11.56
CA GLY A 102 8.49 -3.84 12.01
C GLY A 102 8.21 -2.80 10.92
N ALA A 103 7.12 -2.06 11.05
CA ALA A 103 6.80 -0.89 10.23
C ALA A 103 5.78 0.00 10.95
N ASP A 104 5.82 1.30 10.69
CA ASP A 104 4.79 2.25 11.14
C ASP A 104 3.64 2.35 10.13
N LEU A 105 3.94 2.06 8.85
CA LEU A 105 3.00 2.09 7.75
C LEU A 105 3.40 1.07 6.68
N VAL A 106 2.40 0.38 6.12
CA VAL A 106 2.56 -0.43 4.90
C VAL A 106 1.92 0.25 3.70
N VAL A 107 2.69 0.43 2.64
CA VAL A 107 2.22 0.90 1.33
C VAL A 107 2.16 -0.29 0.38
N ILE A 108 0.96 -0.65 -0.05
CA ILE A 108 0.75 -1.64 -1.08
C ILE A 108 0.44 -0.93 -2.39
N ASN A 109 0.97 -1.49 -3.48
CA ASN A 109 0.72 -1.08 -4.86
C ASN A 109 -0.79 -1.24 -5.24
N ARG A 110 -1.09 -1.54 -6.50
CA ARG A 110 -2.42 -1.47 -7.08
C ARG A 110 -3.21 -2.76 -6.85
N PHE A 111 -4.41 -2.63 -6.29
CA PHE A 111 -5.39 -3.72 -6.24
C PHE A 111 -5.90 -4.03 -7.65
N GLY A 112 -5.63 -5.25 -8.13
CA GLY A 112 -6.01 -5.70 -9.45
C GLY A 112 -6.76 -7.02 -9.44
N LYS A 113 -6.87 -7.63 -10.63
CA LYS A 113 -7.50 -8.94 -10.79
C LYS A 113 -6.82 -10.04 -9.97
N ARG A 114 -5.51 -9.94 -9.72
CA ARG A 114 -4.74 -11.00 -9.06
C ARG A 114 -4.92 -11.00 -7.54
N GLU A 115 -5.03 -9.83 -6.93
CA GLU A 115 -5.33 -9.67 -5.51
C GLU A 115 -6.73 -10.20 -5.19
N ARG A 116 -7.71 -9.94 -6.08
CA ARG A 116 -9.05 -10.52 -6.00
C ARG A 116 -9.07 -12.04 -6.00
N ASP A 117 -8.20 -12.64 -6.82
CA ASP A 117 -8.08 -14.10 -6.91
C ASP A 117 -7.23 -14.72 -5.78
N GLY A 118 -6.76 -13.91 -4.81
CA GLY A 118 -5.89 -14.37 -3.70
C GLY A 118 -4.48 -14.76 -4.13
N LYS A 119 -4.06 -14.39 -5.35
CA LYS A 119 -2.77 -14.77 -5.97
C LYS A 119 -1.81 -13.59 -6.12
N GLY A 120 -2.14 -12.48 -5.47
CA GLY A 120 -1.38 -11.24 -5.49
C GLY A 120 -0.74 -10.94 -4.14
N LEU A 121 -0.70 -9.66 -3.79
CA LEU A 121 -0.07 -9.17 -2.56
C LEU A 121 -1.02 -9.13 -1.34
N GLY A 122 -2.18 -9.79 -1.41
CA GLY A 122 -3.19 -9.78 -0.34
C GLY A 122 -2.68 -10.27 1.01
N PHE A 123 -1.78 -11.25 1.01
CA PHE A 123 -1.17 -11.77 2.25
C PHE A 123 -0.35 -10.70 3.01
N LEU A 124 0.16 -9.67 2.33
CA LEU A 124 0.86 -8.56 3.00
C LEU A 124 -0.11 -7.69 3.79
N ILE A 125 -1.34 -7.51 3.27
CA ILE A 125 -2.40 -6.77 3.96
C ILE A 125 -2.80 -7.54 5.21
N GLU A 126 -3.03 -8.85 5.10
CA GLU A 126 -3.36 -9.71 6.25
C GLU A 126 -2.25 -9.67 7.33
N ARG A 127 -0.98 -9.74 6.91
CA ARG A 127 0.16 -9.66 7.85
C ARG A 127 0.27 -8.31 8.53
N ALA A 128 0.09 -7.21 7.80
CA ALA A 128 0.16 -5.88 8.37
C ALA A 128 -0.98 -5.65 9.37
N LEU A 129 -2.21 -6.02 9.01
CA LEU A 129 -3.36 -5.92 9.90
C LEU A 129 -3.21 -6.82 11.14
N GLY A 130 -2.67 -8.03 10.98
CA GLY A 130 -2.38 -8.93 12.12
C GLY A 130 -1.27 -8.43 13.06
N ALA A 131 -0.43 -7.51 12.59
CA ALA A 131 0.56 -6.79 13.40
C ALA A 131 0.07 -5.41 13.85
N ASP A 132 -1.21 -5.10 13.61
CA ASP A 132 -1.83 -3.80 13.86
C ASP A 132 -1.10 -2.61 13.21
N ILE A 133 -0.52 -2.82 12.03
CA ILE A 133 0.18 -1.80 11.26
C ILE A 133 -0.78 -1.23 10.21
N PRO A 134 -0.96 0.10 10.14
CA PRO A 134 -1.77 0.74 9.11
C PRO A 134 -1.31 0.40 7.69
N VAL A 135 -2.26 0.27 6.79
CA VAL A 135 -2.05 -0.09 5.39
C VAL A 135 -2.75 0.92 4.49
N VAL A 136 -2.04 1.42 3.48
CA VAL A 136 -2.64 2.13 2.35
C VAL A 136 -2.41 1.36 1.06
N ILE A 137 -3.45 1.26 0.23
CA ILE A 137 -3.43 0.60 -1.07
C ILE A 137 -4.02 1.48 -2.17
N ALA A 138 -3.45 1.45 -3.38
CA ALA A 138 -4.04 2.12 -4.53
C ALA A 138 -5.15 1.26 -5.15
N VAL A 139 -6.35 1.81 -5.35
CA VAL A 139 -7.50 1.08 -5.91
C VAL A 139 -8.15 1.89 -7.02
N SER A 140 -8.31 1.31 -8.21
CA SER A 140 -9.05 2.01 -9.27
C SER A 140 -10.51 2.19 -8.86
N ARG A 141 -11.13 3.29 -9.24
CA ARG A 141 -12.58 3.49 -9.04
C ARG A 141 -13.41 2.29 -9.53
N ALA A 142 -13.04 1.70 -10.67
CA ALA A 142 -13.70 0.53 -11.23
C ALA A 142 -13.58 -0.75 -10.37
N SER A 143 -12.49 -0.90 -9.62
CA SER A 143 -12.25 -2.07 -8.76
C SER A 143 -12.65 -1.85 -7.31
N PHE A 144 -13.13 -0.65 -6.95
CA PHE A 144 -13.42 -0.28 -5.56
C PHE A 144 -14.51 -1.16 -4.91
N ALA A 145 -15.56 -1.51 -5.66
CA ALA A 145 -16.59 -2.41 -5.15
C ALA A 145 -16.06 -3.81 -4.82
N ASP A 146 -15.12 -4.32 -5.62
CA ASP A 146 -14.48 -5.60 -5.35
C ASP A 146 -13.50 -5.51 -4.18
N TRP A 147 -12.82 -4.37 -4.05
CA TRP A 147 -11.96 -4.07 -2.90
C TRP A 147 -12.73 -4.09 -1.58
N ILE A 148 -13.90 -3.43 -1.52
CA ILE A 148 -14.73 -3.42 -0.31
C ILE A 148 -15.15 -4.83 0.09
N LYS A 149 -15.48 -5.69 -0.86
CA LYS A 149 -15.78 -7.11 -0.59
C LYS A 149 -14.55 -7.84 -0.05
N PHE A 150 -13.38 -7.61 -0.63
CA PHE A 150 -12.12 -8.22 -0.19
C PHE A 150 -11.75 -7.78 1.24
N ALA A 151 -11.89 -6.48 1.54
CA ALA A 151 -11.61 -5.91 2.86
C ALA A 151 -12.69 -6.21 3.91
N GLY A 152 -13.74 -6.98 3.58
CA GLY A 152 -14.84 -7.26 4.50
C GLY A 152 -15.61 -6.01 4.93
N GLY A 153 -15.61 -4.95 4.12
CA GLY A 153 -16.21 -3.66 4.47
C GLY A 153 -15.34 -2.74 5.32
N MET A 154 -14.16 -3.18 5.77
CA MET A 154 -13.30 -2.43 6.69
C MET A 154 -12.22 -1.65 5.93
N SER A 155 -12.60 -0.61 5.20
CA SER A 155 -11.60 0.24 4.53
C SER A 155 -12.08 1.67 4.36
N VAL A 156 -11.21 2.62 4.72
CA VAL A 156 -11.43 4.04 4.47
C VAL A 156 -11.25 4.34 2.98
N LYS A 157 -12.24 4.96 2.37
CA LYS A 157 -12.09 5.51 1.02
C LYS A 157 -11.39 6.87 1.06
N LEU A 158 -10.21 6.96 0.45
CA LEU A 158 -9.49 8.22 0.26
C LEU A 158 -9.61 8.69 -1.19
N ALA A 159 -9.71 10.00 -1.38
CA ALA A 159 -9.51 10.61 -2.68
C ALA A 159 -8.03 10.47 -3.09
N CYS A 160 -7.76 10.35 -4.40
CA CYS A 160 -6.39 10.24 -4.92
C CYS A 160 -5.67 11.60 -4.90
N ASP A 161 -5.48 12.14 -3.70
CA ASP A 161 -4.74 13.36 -3.46
C ASP A 161 -3.94 13.26 -2.15
N ARG A 162 -2.94 14.13 -2.03
CA ARG A 162 -2.01 14.13 -0.91
C ARG A 162 -2.68 14.52 0.41
N HIS A 163 -3.61 15.48 0.37
CA HIS A 163 -4.25 16.01 1.57
C HIS A 163 -5.12 14.96 2.28
N ALA A 164 -5.88 14.15 1.52
CA ALA A 164 -6.66 13.05 2.06
C ALA A 164 -5.77 11.99 2.74
N LEU A 165 -4.61 11.71 2.14
CA LEU A 165 -3.65 10.74 2.65
C LEU A 165 -2.97 11.22 3.94
N ASP A 166 -2.53 12.47 3.99
CA ASP A 166 -1.94 13.07 5.19
C ASP A 166 -2.93 13.13 6.35
N ALA A 167 -4.19 13.51 6.07
CA ALA A 167 -5.24 13.56 7.09
C ALA A 167 -5.55 12.17 7.68
N TRP A 168 -5.59 11.14 6.83
CA TRP A 168 -5.75 9.76 7.29
C TRP A 168 -4.56 9.31 8.13
N TRP A 169 -3.34 9.57 7.66
CA TRP A 169 -2.13 9.20 8.39
C TRP A 169 -2.06 9.85 9.77
N HIS A 170 -2.34 11.14 9.86
CA HIS A 170 -2.36 11.87 11.13
C HIS A 170 -3.37 11.26 12.12
N SER A 171 -4.56 10.87 11.63
CA SER A 171 -5.58 10.21 12.43
C SER A 171 -5.10 8.86 12.98
N VAL A 172 -4.45 8.03 12.15
CA VAL A 172 -4.01 6.67 12.55
C VAL A 172 -2.74 6.69 13.38
N SER A 173 -1.79 7.57 13.07
CA SER A 173 -0.50 7.66 13.77
C SER A 173 -0.66 8.09 15.22
N LEU A 174 -1.60 9.02 15.49
CA LEU A 174 -1.93 9.43 16.87
C LEU A 174 -2.52 8.27 17.69
N ARG A 175 -3.32 7.40 17.07
CA ARG A 175 -3.86 6.22 17.76
C ARG A 175 -2.78 5.18 18.04
N THR A 176 -1.94 4.90 17.06
CA THR A 176 -0.81 3.99 17.24
C THR A 176 0.08 4.48 18.38
N ALA A 177 0.41 5.78 18.41
CA ALA A 177 1.15 6.39 19.51
C ALA A 177 0.42 6.26 20.86
N ALA A 178 -0.89 6.51 20.91
CA ALA A 178 -1.69 6.38 22.14
C ALA A 178 -1.79 4.93 22.64
N ARG A 179 -1.73 3.93 21.74
CA ARG A 179 -1.73 2.51 22.09
C ARG A 179 -0.37 2.01 22.56
N ILE A 180 0.71 2.60 22.05
CA ILE A 180 2.10 2.26 22.44
C ILE A 180 2.46 2.95 23.77
N ALA A 181 1.87 4.10 24.08
CA ALA A 181 2.04 4.74 25.39
C ALA A 181 1.53 3.80 26.50
N PRO A 182 2.38 3.39 27.47
CA PRO A 182 1.96 2.49 28.53
C PRO A 182 0.88 3.17 29.36
N ASP A 183 -0.18 2.41 29.66
CA ASP A 183 -1.30 2.78 30.52
C ASP A 183 -0.77 3.43 31.79
N HIS A 184 -0.81 4.77 31.86
CA HIS A 184 -0.44 5.47 33.07
C HIS A 184 -1.50 5.10 34.07
N THR A 185 -1.13 4.28 35.05
CA THR A 185 -1.92 4.01 36.24
C THR A 185 -2.45 5.35 36.75
N THR A 186 -3.74 5.59 36.60
CA THR A 186 -4.41 6.65 37.36
C THR A 186 -4.36 6.23 38.81
N VAL A 187 -3.27 6.60 39.48
CA VAL A 187 -3.22 6.75 40.92
C VAL A 187 -4.10 7.97 41.22
N CYS A 188 -5.40 7.72 41.41
CA CYS A 188 -6.21 8.63 42.20
C CYS A 188 -5.95 8.30 43.66
N GLU A 189 -5.32 9.26 44.31
CA GLU A 189 -4.81 9.28 45.67
C GLU A 189 -5.78 8.71 46.71
N VAL A 190 -5.23 7.83 47.54
CA VAL A 190 -5.61 7.69 48.95
C VAL A 190 -5.42 9.05 49.59
N PHE A 191 -6.49 9.81 49.83
CA PHE A 191 -6.61 10.78 50.93
C PHE A 191 -8.08 11.17 51.14
N LYS A 192 -8.81 10.41 51.98
CA LYS A 192 -9.31 10.87 53.29
C LYS A 192 -10.06 9.75 54.03
#